data_AF-A0A3G2JHN4-F1
#
_entry.id   AF-A0A3G2JHN4-F1
#
_cell.length_a   1.000
_cell.length_b   1.000
_cell.length_c   1.000
_cell.angle_alpha   90.00
_cell.angle_beta   90.00
_cell.angle_gamma   90.00
#
_symmetry.space_group_name_H-M   'P 1'
#
loop_
_entity.id
_entity.type
_entity.pdbx_description
1 polymer ?
#
loop_
_entity_poly.entity_id
_entity_poly.type
_entity_poly.pdbx_seq_one_letter_code
_entity_poly.pdbx_strand_id
1 'polypeptide(L)'
;MRARTSLISLLATTLAAGAARPGDTIHLADGTYTGNFKAATPATASARITLTGSPRAVLTAGGGYGLHLNGASYWTVNGLTVTGGQKGIMIDAAEGVVVDGVTVHDLDMEGVHFRDSSTDGVIRNSRIFDTGNDGRGMGEGVYVGTANTLTDRSDRIQIVGNTIGPDVGGENVDIKEGTTGARIIGNTFDGSGLTGADYDDSWVDVKGNDVLVQDNTGSGTTNDGYQTHTQQSGWGCGTVFEGNRSTLTGATGPTRLAIDVTNDSATCRTTVHSTNTVTGGRGLTNVQVTP
;
A
#
# COMPACT_ATOMS: atom_id res chain seq x y z
N MET A 1 4.68 -28.95 -7.66
CA MET A 1 3.55 -28.23 -7.06
C MET A 1 2.70 -29.24 -6.29
N ARG A 2 2.51 -29.06 -4.98
CA ARG A 2 1.55 -29.86 -4.20
C ARG A 2 0.35 -28.97 -3.91
N ALA A 3 -0.79 -29.29 -4.50
CA ALA A 3 -2.03 -28.57 -4.24
C ALA A 3 -2.65 -29.09 -2.93
N ARG A 4 -3.04 -28.18 -2.05
CA ARG A 4 -3.82 -28.45 -0.85
C ARG A 4 -5.10 -27.63 -0.94
N THR A 5 -6.24 -28.29 -0.89
CA THR A 5 -7.52 -27.61 -0.73
C THR A 5 -7.76 -27.43 0.76
N SER A 6 -7.87 -26.18 1.21
CA SER A 6 -8.25 -25.89 2.59
C SER A 6 -9.77 -25.75 2.69
N LEU A 7 -10.37 -26.52 3.60
CA LEU A 7 -11.77 -26.36 3.98
C LEU A 7 -11.92 -25.09 4.84
N ILE A 8 -13.13 -24.50 4.82
CA ILE A 8 -13.49 -23.28 5.55
C ILE A 8 -13.04 -23.30 7.02
N SER A 9 -13.09 -24.47 7.67
CA SER A 9 -12.76 -24.64 9.09
C SER A 9 -11.27 -24.86 9.42
N LEU A 10 -10.38 -25.04 8.44
CA LEU A 10 -9.01 -25.52 8.70
C LEU A 10 -7.90 -24.53 8.33
N LEU A 11 -8.22 -23.39 7.70
CA LEU A 11 -7.19 -22.45 7.22
C LEU A 11 -6.34 -21.90 8.37
N ALA A 12 -6.97 -21.38 9.42
CA ALA A 12 -6.28 -20.82 10.57
C ALA A 12 -5.33 -21.84 11.21
N THR A 13 -5.81 -23.07 11.43
CA THR A 13 -4.99 -24.16 11.97
C THR A 13 -3.84 -24.54 11.04
N THR A 14 -4.06 -24.57 9.73
CA THR A 14 -3.02 -24.91 8.73
C THR A 14 -1.87 -23.91 8.77
N LEU A 15 -2.21 -22.61 8.81
CA LEU A 15 -1.22 -21.53 8.87
C LEU A 15 -0.52 -21.50 10.24
N ALA A 16 -1.27 -21.58 11.34
CA ALA A 16 -0.72 -21.58 12.69
C ALA A 16 0.19 -22.79 12.98
N ALA A 17 -0.10 -23.96 12.41
CA ALA A 17 0.73 -25.14 12.54
C ALA A 17 2.00 -25.12 11.66
N GLY A 18 2.19 -24.10 10.80
CA GLY A 18 3.32 -24.04 9.87
C GLY A 18 3.32 -25.21 8.87
N ALA A 19 2.14 -25.71 8.49
CA ALA A 19 2.04 -26.94 7.70
C ALA A 19 2.33 -26.72 6.20
N ALA A 20 2.33 -25.46 5.76
CA ALA A 20 2.68 -25.06 4.40
C ALA A 20 4.19 -25.24 4.16
N ARG A 21 4.57 -25.74 2.97
CA ARG A 21 5.97 -25.95 2.58
C ARG A 21 6.28 -25.21 1.29
N PRO A 22 7.54 -24.77 1.05
CA PRO A 22 7.93 -24.15 -0.20
C PRO A 22 7.42 -24.93 -1.43
N GLY A 23 6.75 -24.24 -2.35
CA GLY A 23 6.11 -24.83 -3.54
C GLY A 23 4.70 -25.39 -3.34
N ASP A 24 4.13 -25.28 -2.13
CA ASP A 24 2.73 -25.59 -1.87
C ASP A 24 1.80 -24.49 -2.39
N THR A 25 0.62 -24.90 -2.84
CA THR A 25 -0.50 -24.00 -3.13
C THR A 25 -1.69 -24.37 -2.26
N ILE A 26 -2.17 -23.41 -1.48
CA ILE A 26 -3.33 -23.48 -0.61
C ILE A 26 -4.49 -22.83 -1.36
N HIS A 27 -5.45 -23.65 -1.79
CA HIS A 27 -6.66 -23.20 -2.45
C HIS A 27 -7.78 -23.01 -1.42
N LEU A 28 -8.29 -21.78 -1.33
CA LEU A 28 -9.48 -21.45 -0.59
C LEU A 28 -10.71 -21.68 -1.48
N ALA A 29 -11.63 -22.51 -0.99
CA ALA A 29 -12.97 -22.52 -1.53
C ALA A 29 -13.68 -21.20 -1.20
N ASP A 30 -14.61 -20.79 -2.05
CA ASP A 30 -15.51 -19.67 -1.76
C ASP A 30 -16.23 -19.91 -0.43
N GLY A 31 -16.34 -18.84 0.36
CA GLY A 31 -16.87 -18.88 1.71
C GLY A 31 -16.14 -17.92 2.64
N THR A 32 -16.70 -17.74 3.82
CA THR A 32 -16.16 -16.85 4.85
C THR A 32 -15.34 -17.65 5.87
N TYR A 33 -14.09 -17.24 6.04
CA TYR A 33 -13.14 -17.78 7.01
C TYR A 33 -12.98 -16.73 8.11
N THR A 34 -13.57 -16.99 9.28
CA THR A 34 -13.51 -16.04 10.41
C THR A 34 -12.31 -16.34 11.31
N GLY A 35 -11.50 -15.32 11.56
CA GLY A 35 -10.35 -15.37 12.47
C GLY A 35 -9.20 -14.46 12.04
N ASN A 36 -8.12 -14.50 12.80
CA ASN A 36 -6.84 -13.90 12.41
C ASN A 36 -5.94 -14.97 11.81
N PHE A 37 -5.44 -14.74 10.59
CA PHE A 37 -4.65 -15.73 9.86
C PHE A 37 -3.18 -15.33 9.88
N LYS A 38 -2.31 -16.17 10.45
CA LYS A 38 -0.87 -15.90 10.52
C LYS A 38 -0.05 -16.96 9.80
N ALA A 39 0.68 -16.56 8.76
CA ALA A 39 1.67 -17.38 8.09
C ALA A 39 3.09 -16.94 8.52
N ALA A 40 3.95 -17.92 8.86
CA ALA A 40 5.31 -17.64 9.31
C ALA A 40 6.39 -18.51 8.66
N THR A 41 6.01 -19.40 7.73
CA THR A 41 6.97 -20.30 7.07
C THR A 41 7.59 -19.58 5.87
N PRO A 42 8.89 -19.28 5.83
CA PRO A 42 9.50 -18.69 4.65
C PRO A 42 9.56 -19.69 3.48
N ALA A 43 9.53 -19.15 2.28
CA ALA A 43 9.72 -19.88 1.03
C ALA A 43 10.96 -19.36 0.29
N THR A 44 11.10 -19.69 -1.00
CA THR A 44 12.17 -19.14 -1.86
C THR A 44 11.57 -18.60 -3.15
N ALA A 45 12.29 -17.72 -3.85
CA ALA A 45 11.88 -17.21 -5.15
C ALA A 45 11.50 -18.32 -6.15
N SER A 46 12.23 -19.44 -6.15
CA SER A 46 12.01 -20.58 -7.04
C SER A 46 10.89 -21.53 -6.60
N ALA A 47 10.43 -21.42 -5.34
CA ALA A 47 9.45 -22.33 -4.74
C ALA A 47 8.55 -21.57 -3.77
N ARG A 48 7.83 -20.57 -4.29
CA ARG A 48 6.89 -19.72 -3.53
C ARG A 48 5.81 -20.56 -2.86
N ILE A 49 5.33 -20.15 -1.69
CA ILE A 49 4.07 -20.65 -1.13
C ILE A 49 2.95 -19.76 -1.64
N THR A 50 1.86 -20.34 -2.13
CA THR A 50 0.73 -19.57 -2.67
C THR A 50 -0.53 -19.81 -1.84
N LEU A 51 -1.16 -18.75 -1.36
CA LEU A 51 -2.52 -18.74 -0.83
C LEU A 51 -3.43 -18.11 -1.88
N THR A 52 -4.39 -18.85 -2.41
CA THR A 52 -5.22 -18.38 -3.52
C THR A 52 -6.69 -18.70 -3.32
N GLY A 53 -7.56 -17.78 -3.72
CA GLY A 53 -9.00 -17.96 -3.78
C GLY A 53 -9.62 -17.08 -4.85
N SER A 54 -10.94 -17.13 -5.00
CA SER A 54 -11.68 -16.08 -5.70
C SER A 54 -12.00 -14.93 -4.74
N PRO A 55 -12.53 -13.79 -5.21
CA PRO A 55 -12.99 -12.71 -4.32
C PRO A 55 -14.09 -13.15 -3.33
N ARG A 56 -14.75 -14.30 -3.56
CA ARG A 56 -15.72 -14.89 -2.64
C ARG A 56 -15.08 -15.77 -1.55
N ALA A 57 -13.78 -16.01 -1.58
CA ALA A 57 -13.02 -16.55 -0.46
C ALA A 57 -12.63 -15.38 0.45
N VAL A 58 -13.36 -15.21 1.54
CA VAL A 58 -13.28 -14.01 2.40
C VAL A 58 -12.61 -14.37 3.72
N LEU A 59 -11.46 -13.78 4.00
CA LEU A 59 -10.85 -13.79 5.32
C LEU A 59 -11.44 -12.63 6.12
N THR A 60 -12.09 -12.91 7.25
CA THR A 60 -12.70 -11.86 8.09
C THR A 60 -12.21 -11.90 9.52
N ALA A 61 -11.82 -10.74 10.05
CA ALA A 61 -11.38 -10.57 11.42
C ALA A 61 -12.29 -9.59 12.18
N GLY A 62 -12.42 -9.77 13.50
CA GLY A 62 -13.13 -8.82 14.39
C GLY A 62 -12.21 -7.83 15.10
N GLY A 63 -10.91 -7.90 14.85
CA GLY A 63 -9.84 -7.09 15.46
C GLY A 63 -8.48 -7.67 15.06
N GLY A 64 -7.38 -6.98 15.35
CA GLY A 64 -6.04 -7.43 14.91
C GLY A 64 -5.92 -7.46 13.39
N TYR A 65 -5.13 -8.40 12.84
CA TYR A 65 -4.82 -8.45 11.40
C TYR A 65 -5.65 -9.50 10.69
N GLY A 66 -6.24 -9.16 9.54
CA GLY A 66 -6.92 -10.13 8.68
C GLY A 66 -5.96 -11.22 8.22
N LEU A 67 -4.82 -10.84 7.65
CA LEU A 67 -3.73 -11.75 7.30
C LEU A 67 -2.38 -11.18 7.74
N HIS A 68 -1.59 -11.97 8.48
CA HIS A 68 -0.24 -11.63 8.91
C HIS A 68 0.79 -12.56 8.26
N LEU A 69 1.59 -12.02 7.34
CA LEU A 69 2.77 -12.64 6.78
C LEU A 69 3.99 -12.20 7.60
N ASN A 70 4.41 -13.02 8.57
CA ASN A 70 5.43 -12.66 9.56
C ASN A 70 6.69 -13.52 9.36
N GLY A 71 7.76 -12.95 8.79
CA GLY A 71 8.92 -13.72 8.34
C GLY A 71 8.61 -14.63 7.13
N ALA A 72 7.45 -14.43 6.50
CA ALA A 72 6.91 -15.29 5.46
C ALA A 72 7.39 -14.85 4.07
N SER A 73 8.71 -14.87 3.86
CA SER A 73 9.31 -14.50 2.57
C SER A 73 8.82 -15.37 1.43
N TYR A 74 8.67 -14.78 0.25
CA TYR A 74 8.28 -15.43 -1.00
C TYR A 74 6.91 -16.10 -0.98
N TRP A 75 5.95 -15.51 -0.25
CA TRP A 75 4.53 -15.86 -0.33
C TRP A 75 3.82 -15.14 -1.47
N THR A 76 2.84 -15.80 -2.08
CA THR A 76 1.89 -15.19 -3.02
C THR A 76 0.49 -15.26 -2.43
N VAL A 77 -0.16 -14.12 -2.26
CA VAL A 77 -1.57 -14.01 -1.87
C VAL A 77 -2.34 -13.54 -3.09
N ASN A 78 -3.28 -14.36 -3.56
CA ASN A 78 -3.92 -14.14 -4.86
C ASN A 78 -5.45 -14.24 -4.82
N GLY A 79 -6.12 -13.21 -5.34
CA GLY A 79 -7.54 -13.25 -5.72
C GLY A 79 -8.57 -13.18 -4.58
N LEU A 80 -8.16 -13.39 -3.33
CA LEU A 80 -9.07 -13.46 -2.17
C LEU A 80 -9.47 -12.07 -1.64
N THR A 81 -10.45 -12.06 -0.74
CA THR A 81 -10.87 -10.85 -0.01
C THR A 81 -10.39 -10.92 1.44
N VAL A 82 -9.89 -9.80 1.97
CA VAL A 82 -9.60 -9.60 3.40
C VAL A 82 -10.45 -8.45 3.90
N THR A 83 -11.24 -8.66 4.96
CA THR A 83 -12.17 -7.65 5.44
C THR A 83 -12.39 -7.68 6.93
N GLY A 84 -12.76 -6.56 7.53
CA GLY A 84 -12.88 -6.46 8.98
C GLY A 84 -11.54 -6.51 9.69
N GLY A 85 -11.57 -6.14 10.97
CA GLY A 85 -10.41 -6.14 11.83
C GLY A 85 -9.71 -4.80 11.86
N GLN A 86 -8.61 -4.77 12.61
CA GLN A 86 -7.87 -3.54 12.80
C GLN A 86 -7.08 -3.18 11.54
N LYS A 87 -6.38 -4.16 10.94
CA LYS A 87 -5.57 -3.98 9.73
C LYS A 87 -5.80 -5.13 8.78
N GLY A 88 -5.68 -4.89 7.47
CA GLY A 88 -5.92 -5.91 6.45
C GLY A 88 -4.78 -6.94 6.37
N ILE A 89 -3.84 -6.70 5.45
CA ILE A 89 -2.69 -7.59 5.20
C ILE A 89 -1.43 -6.94 5.77
N MET A 90 -0.91 -7.54 6.83
CA MET A 90 0.37 -7.16 7.45
C MET A 90 1.50 -8.03 6.93
N ILE A 91 2.58 -7.40 6.47
CA ILE A 91 3.79 -8.06 5.95
C ILE A 91 4.96 -7.55 6.78
N ASP A 92 5.41 -8.38 7.73
CA ASP A 92 6.50 -8.07 8.66
C ASP A 92 7.71 -8.96 8.34
N ALA A 93 8.91 -8.37 8.28
CA ALA A 93 10.19 -9.06 8.11
C ALA A 93 10.21 -10.09 6.96
N ALA A 94 9.57 -9.78 5.84
CA ALA A 94 9.43 -10.70 4.71
C ALA A 94 10.01 -10.11 3.40
N GLU A 95 10.69 -10.96 2.65
CA GLU A 95 11.25 -10.60 1.33
C GLU A 95 10.35 -11.16 0.22
N GLY A 96 10.14 -10.38 -0.84
CA GLY A 96 9.61 -10.91 -2.09
C GLY A 96 8.16 -11.39 -2.02
N VAL A 97 7.34 -10.87 -1.09
CA VAL A 97 5.90 -11.17 -1.02
C VAL A 97 5.17 -10.57 -2.22
N VAL A 98 4.23 -11.33 -2.81
CA VAL A 98 3.37 -10.89 -3.91
C VAL A 98 1.93 -10.90 -3.42
N VAL A 99 1.27 -9.75 -3.46
CA VAL A 99 -0.17 -9.59 -3.23
C VAL A 99 -0.79 -9.21 -4.58
N ASP A 100 -1.65 -10.06 -5.13
CA ASP A 100 -2.14 -9.92 -6.52
C ASP A 100 -3.65 -10.13 -6.59
N GLY A 101 -4.37 -9.18 -7.19
CA GLY A 101 -5.81 -9.33 -7.43
C GLY A 101 -6.66 -9.46 -6.16
N VAL A 102 -6.19 -9.00 -5.00
CA VAL A 102 -6.96 -9.09 -3.75
C VAL A 102 -7.94 -7.93 -3.61
N THR A 103 -8.95 -8.12 -2.77
CA THR A 103 -9.83 -7.03 -2.31
C THR A 103 -9.64 -6.84 -0.80
N VAL A 104 -9.42 -5.62 -0.33
CA VAL A 104 -9.19 -5.29 1.08
C VAL A 104 -10.10 -4.14 1.50
N HIS A 105 -10.95 -4.33 2.51
CA HIS A 105 -11.92 -3.30 2.92
C HIS A 105 -12.55 -3.52 4.31
N ASP A 106 -13.34 -2.53 4.78
CA ASP A 106 -14.02 -2.49 6.08
C ASP A 106 -13.03 -2.61 7.26
N LEU A 107 -12.02 -1.74 7.30
CA LEU A 107 -10.94 -1.82 8.30
C LEU A 107 -10.98 -0.64 9.27
N ASP A 108 -10.66 -0.90 10.54
CA ASP A 108 -10.51 0.19 11.52
C ASP A 108 -9.33 1.11 11.16
N MET A 109 -8.24 0.53 10.65
CA MET A 109 -6.99 1.20 10.25
C MET A 109 -6.57 0.81 8.82
N GLU A 110 -5.26 0.67 8.55
CA GLU A 110 -4.69 0.58 7.21
C GLU A 110 -4.92 -0.77 6.50
N GLY A 111 -4.95 -0.70 5.16
CA GLY A 111 -5.23 -1.81 4.26
C GLY A 111 -4.10 -2.84 4.19
N VAL A 112 -2.98 -2.47 3.56
CA VAL A 112 -1.83 -3.35 3.37
C VAL A 112 -0.56 -2.67 3.85
N HIS A 113 0.20 -3.31 4.74
CA HIS A 113 1.38 -2.71 5.35
C HIS A 113 2.62 -3.58 5.14
N PHE A 114 3.62 -3.03 4.45
CA PHE A 114 4.98 -3.57 4.41
C PHE A 114 5.82 -2.91 5.52
N ARG A 115 6.24 -3.70 6.50
CA ARG A 115 6.89 -3.23 7.72
C ARG A 115 8.01 -4.15 8.16
N ASP A 116 8.81 -3.69 9.12
CA ASP A 116 9.87 -4.45 9.78
C ASP A 116 10.93 -4.93 8.77
N SER A 117 11.33 -4.00 7.90
CA SER A 117 12.29 -4.24 6.81
C SER A 117 11.84 -5.30 5.81
N SER A 118 10.56 -5.30 5.46
CA SER A 118 10.02 -6.15 4.38
C SER A 118 10.42 -5.60 3.02
N THR A 119 11.09 -6.40 2.20
CA THR A 119 11.77 -5.91 0.98
C THR A 119 11.29 -6.60 -0.28
N ASP A 120 11.46 -5.95 -1.42
CA ASP A 120 11.25 -6.54 -2.76
C ASP A 120 9.83 -7.11 -2.96
N GLY A 121 8.87 -6.61 -2.17
CA GLY A 121 7.47 -6.99 -2.22
C GLY A 121 6.70 -6.26 -3.31
N VAL A 122 5.57 -6.82 -3.73
CA VAL A 122 4.66 -6.18 -4.68
C VAL A 122 3.21 -6.35 -4.24
N ILE A 123 2.44 -5.27 -4.33
CA ILE A 123 0.99 -5.30 -4.39
C ILE A 123 0.53 -4.82 -5.75
N ARG A 124 -0.27 -5.64 -6.44
CA ARG A 124 -0.72 -5.32 -7.80
C ARG A 124 -2.12 -5.77 -8.11
N ASN A 125 -2.73 -5.13 -9.11
CA ASN A 125 -4.06 -5.45 -9.64
C ASN A 125 -5.15 -5.57 -8.56
N SER A 126 -4.97 -4.94 -7.40
CA SER A 126 -5.80 -5.13 -6.22
C SER A 126 -6.74 -3.95 -6.01
N ARG A 127 -7.79 -4.17 -5.22
CA ARG A 127 -8.77 -3.14 -4.84
C ARG A 127 -8.73 -2.93 -3.33
N ILE A 128 -8.53 -1.68 -2.89
CA ILE A 128 -8.48 -1.31 -1.47
C ILE A 128 -9.41 -0.12 -1.26
N PHE A 129 -10.33 -0.19 -0.30
CA PHE A 129 -11.30 0.87 -0.01
C PHE A 129 -11.84 0.70 1.42
N ASP A 130 -12.53 1.70 1.97
CA ASP A 130 -13.15 1.63 3.30
C ASP A 130 -12.16 1.25 4.43
N THR A 131 -11.19 2.15 4.66
CA THR A 131 -10.13 2.01 5.69
C THR A 131 -10.10 3.23 6.59
N GLY A 132 -9.64 3.07 7.84
CA GLY A 132 -9.58 4.18 8.81
C GLY A 132 -10.87 4.44 9.58
N ASN A 133 -11.73 3.44 9.73
CA ASN A 133 -13.06 3.58 10.34
C ASN A 133 -13.07 3.89 11.84
N ASP A 134 -11.93 3.85 12.53
CA ASP A 134 -11.84 4.21 13.95
C ASP A 134 -11.51 5.69 14.22
N GLY A 135 -11.28 6.49 13.17
CA GLY A 135 -11.07 7.94 13.25
C GLY A 135 -9.73 8.37 13.89
N ARG A 136 -8.73 7.48 13.98
CA ARG A 136 -7.43 7.78 14.59
C ARG A 136 -6.34 8.29 13.62
N GLY A 137 -6.68 8.62 12.38
CA GLY A 137 -5.68 9.04 11.37
C GLY A 137 -4.69 7.92 11.01
N MET A 138 -5.17 6.67 10.98
CA MET A 138 -4.36 5.49 10.62
C MET A 138 -5.06 4.69 9.51
N GLY A 139 -5.57 5.39 8.50
CA GLY A 139 -6.50 4.84 7.51
C GLY A 139 -5.89 4.57 6.15
N GLU A 140 -4.58 4.40 6.02
CA GLU A 140 -3.91 4.36 4.73
C GLU A 140 -4.30 3.13 3.89
N GLY A 141 -4.36 3.28 2.57
CA GLY A 141 -4.63 2.15 1.68
C GLY A 141 -3.45 1.16 1.65
N VAL A 142 -2.26 1.68 1.32
CA VAL A 142 -0.99 0.95 1.38
C VAL A 142 0.03 1.76 2.19
N TYR A 143 0.60 1.13 3.21
CA TYR A 143 1.62 1.74 4.07
C TYR A 143 2.96 1.01 3.86
N VAL A 144 4.04 1.76 3.65
CA VAL A 144 5.40 1.20 3.49
C VAL A 144 6.36 1.81 4.52
N GLY A 145 6.96 0.98 5.36
CA GLY A 145 7.89 1.38 6.40
C GLY A 145 7.23 1.63 7.75
N THR A 146 7.87 2.44 8.60
CA THR A 146 7.36 2.82 9.92
C THR A 146 7.68 4.28 10.18
N ALA A 147 6.67 5.08 10.58
CA ALA A 147 6.88 6.49 10.91
C ALA A 147 7.81 6.68 12.13
N ASN A 148 8.51 7.81 12.16
CA ASN A 148 9.37 8.27 13.24
C ASN A 148 10.56 7.35 13.55
N THR A 149 10.97 6.52 12.61
CA THR A 149 12.20 5.71 12.70
C THR A 149 12.84 5.55 11.33
N LEU A 150 14.16 5.33 11.32
CA LEU A 150 14.93 5.02 10.10
C LEU A 150 15.35 3.55 10.03
N THR A 151 14.94 2.75 11.02
CA THR A 151 15.33 1.35 11.14
C THR A 151 14.48 0.41 10.30
N ASP A 152 13.30 0.85 9.86
CA ASP A 152 12.46 0.08 8.97
C ASP A 152 12.93 0.26 7.52
N ARG A 153 13.61 -0.77 7.01
CA ARG A 153 14.21 -0.80 5.67
C ARG A 153 13.29 -1.51 4.68
N SER A 154 12.01 -1.18 4.69
CA SER A 154 11.03 -1.78 3.78
C SER A 154 11.21 -1.27 2.34
N ASP A 155 12.33 -1.67 1.75
CA ASP A 155 12.88 -1.13 0.51
C ASP A 155 12.34 -1.87 -0.73
N ARG A 156 12.30 -1.16 -1.87
CA ARG A 156 11.97 -1.68 -3.20
C ARG A 156 10.57 -2.30 -3.30
N ILE A 157 9.62 -1.77 -2.54
CA ILE A 157 8.21 -2.15 -2.63
C ILE A 157 7.58 -1.59 -3.91
N GLN A 158 6.84 -2.43 -4.62
CA GLN A 158 6.12 -2.07 -5.83
C GLN A 158 4.61 -2.05 -5.59
N ILE A 159 3.96 -0.96 -5.98
CA ILE A 159 2.52 -0.72 -5.85
C ILE A 159 2.01 -0.45 -7.26
N VAL A 160 1.45 -1.47 -7.93
CA VAL A 160 1.27 -1.47 -9.39
C VAL A 160 -0.17 -1.78 -9.83
N GLY A 161 -0.80 -0.88 -10.56
CA GLY A 161 -2.10 -1.17 -11.21
C GLY A 161 -3.24 -1.44 -10.22
N ASN A 162 -3.17 -0.89 -9.01
CA ASN A 162 -4.23 -1.03 -8.01
C ASN A 162 -5.30 0.05 -8.18
N THR A 163 -6.50 -0.22 -7.67
CA THR A 163 -7.54 0.79 -7.43
C THR A 163 -7.65 1.01 -5.93
N ILE A 164 -7.35 2.21 -5.45
CA ILE A 164 -7.36 2.54 -4.04
C ILE A 164 -8.33 3.70 -3.82
N GLY A 165 -9.31 3.50 -2.93
CA GLY A 165 -10.48 4.35 -2.78
C GLY A 165 -11.75 3.77 -3.44
N PRO A 166 -12.93 4.36 -3.19
CA PRO A 166 -13.15 5.50 -2.28
C PRO A 166 -13.02 5.12 -0.79
N ASP A 167 -13.31 6.05 0.11
CA ASP A 167 -13.44 5.81 1.56
C ASP A 167 -12.16 5.27 2.24
N VAL A 168 -10.99 5.62 1.71
CA VAL A 168 -9.72 5.46 2.41
C VAL A 168 -9.50 6.71 3.26
N GLY A 169 -9.51 6.56 4.58
CA GLY A 169 -9.51 7.67 5.53
C GLY A 169 -8.16 8.40 5.67
N GLY A 170 -7.06 7.68 5.38
CA GLY A 170 -5.69 8.22 5.26
C GLY A 170 -5.24 8.36 3.80
N GLU A 171 -3.94 8.54 3.55
CA GLU A 171 -3.45 8.53 2.16
C GLU A 171 -3.74 7.19 1.47
N ASN A 172 -4.00 7.22 0.16
CA ASN A 172 -4.11 5.99 -0.61
C ASN A 172 -2.80 5.19 -0.56
N VAL A 173 -1.65 5.88 -0.56
CA VAL A 173 -0.32 5.29 -0.34
C VAL A 173 0.51 6.21 0.54
N ASP A 174 1.10 5.67 1.61
CA ASP A 174 2.10 6.39 2.40
C ASP A 174 3.44 5.64 2.42
N ILE A 175 4.49 6.31 1.94
CA ILE A 175 5.86 5.82 1.95
C ILE A 175 6.64 6.54 3.06
N LYS A 176 6.86 5.88 4.19
CA LYS A 176 7.55 6.49 5.33
C LYS A 176 9.06 6.63 5.11
N GLU A 177 9.66 7.57 5.84
CA GLU A 177 11.12 7.70 5.95
C GLU A 177 11.77 6.39 6.42
N GLY A 178 13.04 6.18 6.09
CA GLY A 178 13.70 4.89 6.31
C GLY A 178 13.64 3.94 5.10
N THR A 179 12.67 4.15 4.20
CA THR A 179 12.44 3.29 3.02
C THR A 179 12.98 3.89 1.72
N THR A 180 13.41 3.04 0.80
CA THR A 180 14.06 3.43 -0.45
C THR A 180 13.57 2.64 -1.65
N GLY A 181 13.52 3.29 -2.82
CA GLY A 181 13.31 2.60 -4.10
C GLY A 181 11.89 2.11 -4.35
N ALA A 182 10.89 2.64 -3.64
CA ALA A 182 9.50 2.29 -3.86
C ALA A 182 9.04 2.71 -5.28
N ARG A 183 8.13 1.94 -5.87
CA ARG A 183 7.58 2.23 -7.21
C ARG A 183 6.06 2.21 -7.17
N ILE A 184 5.44 3.34 -7.42
CA ILE A 184 4.00 3.56 -7.43
C ILE A 184 3.58 3.78 -8.88
N ILE A 185 3.10 2.73 -9.56
CA ILE A 185 2.96 2.72 -11.02
C ILE A 185 1.56 2.35 -11.47
N GLY A 186 0.94 3.19 -12.31
CA GLY A 186 -0.30 2.84 -13.01
C GLY A 186 -1.51 2.63 -12.10
N ASN A 187 -1.50 3.13 -10.88
CA ASN A 187 -2.61 3.00 -9.94
C ASN A 187 -3.70 4.03 -10.24
N THR A 188 -4.93 3.72 -9.80
CA THR A 188 -6.06 4.65 -9.77
C THR A 188 -6.38 5.01 -8.33
N PHE A 189 -6.42 6.31 -8.03
CA PHE A 189 -6.68 6.85 -6.71
C PHE A 189 -8.01 7.61 -6.68
N ASP A 190 -8.84 7.28 -5.70
CA ASP A 190 -10.02 8.04 -5.32
C ASP A 190 -9.83 8.53 -3.87
N GLY A 191 -9.52 9.82 -3.73
CA GLY A 191 -9.28 10.46 -2.43
C GLY A 191 -10.53 11.08 -1.81
N SER A 192 -11.73 10.70 -2.25
CA SER A 192 -12.99 11.21 -1.66
C SER A 192 -13.20 10.81 -0.19
N GLY A 193 -12.47 9.79 0.30
CA GLY A 193 -12.48 9.34 1.70
C GLY A 193 -11.53 10.09 2.64
N LEU A 194 -10.60 10.90 2.11
CA LEU A 194 -9.58 11.57 2.91
C LEU A 194 -10.20 12.42 4.02
N THR A 195 -9.77 12.19 5.26
CA THR A 195 -10.33 12.86 6.44
C THR A 195 -9.62 14.15 6.82
N GLY A 196 -8.36 14.32 6.40
CA GLY A 196 -7.46 15.37 6.87
C GLY A 196 -7.02 15.22 8.34
N ALA A 197 -7.38 14.11 9.01
CA ALA A 197 -6.77 13.76 10.28
C ALA A 197 -5.27 13.53 10.07
N ASP A 198 -4.42 13.93 11.01
CA ASP A 198 -2.96 13.75 10.94
C ASP A 198 -2.28 14.15 9.61
N TYR A 199 -2.86 15.15 8.92
CA TYR A 199 -2.41 15.66 7.62
C TYR A 199 -2.71 14.76 6.40
N ASP A 200 -3.61 13.79 6.55
CA ASP A 200 -4.11 12.90 5.48
C ASP A 200 -4.90 13.69 4.40
N ASP A 201 -4.19 14.46 3.56
CA ASP A 201 -4.78 15.43 2.63
C ASP A 201 -4.34 15.30 1.16
N SER A 202 -3.67 14.18 0.83
CA SER A 202 -3.25 13.83 -0.53
C SER A 202 -3.44 12.34 -0.86
N TRP A 203 -3.36 11.96 -2.14
CA TRP A 203 -3.43 10.53 -2.52
C TRP A 203 -2.18 9.77 -2.09
N VAL A 204 -1.03 10.41 -2.19
CA VAL A 204 0.26 9.79 -1.91
C VAL A 204 1.14 10.77 -1.17
N ASP A 205 1.63 10.38 -0.01
CA ASP A 205 2.71 11.09 0.67
C ASP A 205 4.02 10.29 0.63
N VAL A 206 5.10 10.95 0.22
CA VAL A 206 6.43 10.36 0.07
C VAL A 206 7.41 10.99 1.04
N LYS A 207 7.78 10.20 2.05
CA LYS A 207 8.83 10.49 3.04
C LYS A 207 10.07 9.60 2.86
N GLY A 208 9.97 8.53 2.07
CA GLY A 208 11.11 7.69 1.64
C GLY A 208 11.99 8.33 0.57
N ASN A 209 13.07 7.64 0.18
CA ASN A 209 14.00 8.09 -0.88
C ASN A 209 13.88 7.28 -2.18
N ASP A 210 14.33 7.88 -3.28
CA ASP A 210 14.45 7.24 -4.60
C ASP A 210 13.14 6.60 -5.08
N VAL A 211 12.01 7.26 -4.77
CA VAL A 211 10.67 6.78 -5.11
C VAL A 211 10.31 7.16 -6.54
N LEU A 212 9.77 6.22 -7.30
CA LEU A 212 9.17 6.51 -8.61
C LEU A 212 7.65 6.54 -8.50
N VAL A 213 7.03 7.63 -8.94
CA VAL A 213 5.59 7.79 -9.04
C VAL A 213 5.24 8.02 -10.51
N GLN A 214 4.73 6.98 -11.16
CA GLN A 214 4.60 6.94 -12.62
C GLN A 214 3.22 6.50 -13.11
N ASP A 215 2.70 7.19 -14.12
CA ASP A 215 1.51 6.80 -14.88
C ASP A 215 0.23 6.57 -14.04
N ASN A 216 0.16 7.13 -12.82
CA ASN A 216 -1.01 7.01 -11.96
C ASN A 216 -2.10 7.98 -12.38
N THR A 217 -3.35 7.66 -12.07
CA THR A 217 -4.51 8.54 -12.26
C THR A 217 -5.18 8.79 -10.92
N GLY A 218 -5.34 10.05 -10.54
CA GLY A 218 -6.00 10.42 -9.29
C GLY A 218 -7.17 11.37 -9.51
N SER A 219 -8.22 11.19 -8.72
CA SER A 219 -9.36 12.09 -8.64
C SER A 219 -9.92 12.19 -7.23
N GLY A 220 -10.48 13.35 -6.89
CA GLY A 220 -11.02 13.62 -5.56
C GLY A 220 -9.90 13.74 -4.53
N THR A 221 -9.73 14.90 -3.90
CA THR A 221 -8.75 15.09 -2.82
C THR A 221 -9.20 16.27 -1.98
N THR A 222 -8.76 16.34 -0.72
CA THR A 222 -9.02 17.49 0.13
C THR A 222 -8.05 18.63 -0.18
N ASN A 223 -6.77 18.33 -0.44
CA ASN A 223 -5.73 19.32 -0.73
C ASN A 223 -4.94 19.01 -2.01
N ASP A 224 -3.91 18.18 -1.94
CA ASP A 224 -2.96 17.93 -3.03
C ASP A 224 -3.18 16.57 -3.70
N GLY A 225 -2.57 16.36 -4.88
CA GLY A 225 -2.55 15.04 -5.51
C GLY A 225 -1.50 14.14 -4.87
N TYR A 226 -0.24 14.57 -4.93
CA TYR A 226 0.93 13.90 -4.38
C TYR A 226 1.73 14.89 -3.53
N GLN A 227 2.34 14.40 -2.47
CA GLN A 227 3.22 15.19 -1.61
C GLN A 227 4.58 14.50 -1.42
N THR A 228 5.61 15.32 -1.16
CA THR A 228 6.87 14.85 -0.61
C THR A 228 7.21 15.60 0.66
N HIS A 229 7.61 14.88 1.70
CA HIS A 229 7.97 15.43 3.01
C HIS A 229 9.32 14.94 3.52
N THR A 230 10.05 15.83 4.19
CA THR A 230 11.27 15.48 4.94
C THR A 230 10.93 15.42 6.43
N GLN A 231 10.48 14.25 6.89
CA GLN A 231 10.24 14.01 8.32
C GLN A 231 11.55 13.91 9.12
N GLN A 232 12.60 13.37 8.50
CA GLN A 232 13.95 13.28 9.07
C GLN A 232 15.00 13.73 8.05
N SER A 233 16.08 14.37 8.52
CA SER A 233 17.13 14.90 7.64
C SER A 233 17.73 13.81 6.74
N GLY A 234 17.84 14.10 5.44
CA GLY A 234 18.34 13.15 4.42
C GLY A 234 17.27 12.24 3.82
N TRP A 235 16.00 12.42 4.18
CA TRP A 235 14.86 11.64 3.69
C TRP A 235 13.82 12.49 2.93
N GLY A 236 12.96 11.85 2.14
CA GLY A 236 12.04 12.52 1.21
C GLY A 236 12.71 13.01 -0.07
N CYS A 237 13.84 12.41 -0.46
CA CYS A 237 14.71 12.86 -1.54
C CYS A 237 14.73 11.91 -2.73
N GLY A 238 14.96 12.43 -3.93
CA GLY A 238 15.14 11.61 -5.13
C GLY A 238 13.84 11.12 -5.76
N THR A 239 12.69 11.62 -5.31
CA THR A 239 11.40 11.25 -5.89
C THR A 239 11.29 11.74 -7.32
N VAL A 240 10.81 10.88 -8.22
CA VAL A 240 10.54 11.19 -9.62
C VAL A 240 9.05 11.03 -9.89
N PHE A 241 8.42 12.08 -10.42
CA PHE A 241 7.05 12.07 -10.89
C PHE A 241 7.02 12.15 -12.42
N GLU A 242 6.38 11.18 -13.08
CA GLU A 242 6.22 11.18 -14.55
C GLU A 242 4.90 10.57 -15.02
N GLY A 243 4.27 11.17 -16.05
CA GLY A 243 3.09 10.60 -16.70
C GLY A 243 1.80 10.56 -15.88
N ASN A 244 1.78 11.12 -14.67
CA ASN A 244 0.61 11.09 -13.80
C ASN A 244 -0.50 12.03 -14.30
N ARG A 245 -1.76 11.65 -14.08
CA ARG A 245 -2.96 12.41 -14.43
C ARG A 245 -3.73 12.77 -13.18
N SER A 246 -3.77 14.06 -12.84
CA SER A 246 -4.34 14.53 -11.57
C SER A 246 -5.60 15.37 -11.81
N THR A 247 -6.72 14.98 -11.21
CA THR A 247 -7.96 15.76 -11.21
C THR A 247 -8.26 16.29 -9.81
N LEU A 248 -7.95 17.56 -9.58
CA LEU A 248 -8.13 18.27 -8.30
C LEU A 248 -9.39 19.14 -8.26
N THR A 249 -10.34 18.91 -9.17
CA THR A 249 -11.64 19.60 -9.16
C THR A 249 -12.35 19.34 -7.83
N GLY A 250 -12.65 20.42 -7.09
CA GLY A 250 -13.31 20.33 -5.79
C GLY A 250 -12.39 20.36 -4.57
N ALA A 251 -11.05 20.28 -4.75
CA ALA A 251 -10.11 20.41 -3.64
C ALA A 251 -10.21 21.80 -2.97
N THR A 252 -10.16 21.85 -1.64
CA THR A 252 -10.36 23.08 -0.85
C THR A 252 -9.19 23.44 0.07
N GLY A 253 -8.25 22.51 0.27
CA GLY A 253 -7.05 22.67 1.10
C GLY A 253 -6.14 23.82 0.66
N PRO A 254 -5.12 24.20 1.43
CA PRO A 254 -4.37 25.43 1.23
C PRO A 254 -3.53 25.49 -0.05
N THR A 255 -2.93 24.39 -0.50
CA THR A 255 -1.95 24.32 -1.59
C THR A 255 -2.60 23.98 -2.93
N ARG A 256 -3.34 22.87 -3.01
CA ARG A 256 -4.08 22.41 -4.20
C ARG A 256 -3.22 22.21 -5.43
N LEU A 257 -2.03 21.69 -5.25
CA LEU A 257 -1.11 21.33 -6.32
C LEU A 257 -1.28 19.85 -6.66
N ALA A 258 -1.10 19.51 -7.94
CA ALA A 258 -1.01 18.09 -8.29
C ALA A 258 0.18 17.44 -7.57
N ILE A 259 1.31 18.12 -7.44
CA ILE A 259 2.51 17.64 -6.74
C ILE A 259 3.06 18.77 -5.86
N ASP A 260 2.92 18.66 -4.54
CA ASP A 260 3.53 19.60 -3.58
C ASP A 260 4.83 19.05 -2.99
N VAL A 261 5.91 19.80 -3.15
CA VAL A 261 7.25 19.41 -2.68
C VAL A 261 7.66 20.32 -1.54
N THR A 262 7.75 19.78 -0.32
CA THR A 262 8.06 20.62 0.87
C THR A 262 9.56 20.86 1.06
N ASN A 263 10.42 20.07 0.42
CA ASN A 263 11.88 20.24 0.46
C ASN A 263 12.50 19.98 -0.91
N ASP A 264 12.95 21.04 -1.58
CA ASP A 264 13.74 20.95 -2.82
C ASP A 264 15.05 21.70 -2.66
N SER A 265 16.16 20.98 -2.81
CA SER A 265 17.51 21.51 -2.69
C SER A 265 18.48 20.78 -3.63
N ALA A 266 19.74 21.23 -3.68
CA ALA A 266 20.76 20.57 -4.48
C ALA A 266 21.10 19.14 -3.99
N THR A 267 20.88 18.86 -2.70
CA THR A 267 21.20 17.56 -2.06
C THR A 267 19.97 16.70 -1.76
N CYS A 268 18.77 17.24 -1.97
CA CYS A 268 17.50 16.55 -1.80
C CYS A 268 16.56 17.06 -2.88
N ARG A 269 16.57 16.40 -4.04
CA ARG A 269 15.88 16.85 -5.25
C ARG A 269 14.65 15.98 -5.50
N THR A 270 13.54 16.63 -5.80
CA THR A 270 12.38 15.99 -6.44
C THR A 270 12.36 16.38 -7.93
N THR A 271 12.13 15.42 -8.81
CA THR A 271 12.04 15.65 -10.25
C THR A 271 10.59 15.52 -10.70
N VAL A 272 10.01 16.60 -11.23
CA VAL A 272 8.66 16.61 -11.78
C VAL A 272 8.74 16.78 -13.30
N HIS A 273 8.42 15.73 -14.05
CA HIS A 273 8.43 15.79 -15.51
C HIS A 273 7.21 16.53 -16.09
N SER A 274 7.37 17.12 -17.27
CA SER A 274 6.33 17.83 -18.02
C SER A 274 5.21 16.91 -18.52
N THR A 275 5.44 15.59 -18.47
CA THR A 275 4.46 14.54 -18.81
C THR A 275 3.34 14.40 -17.77
N ASN A 276 3.49 14.98 -16.58
CA ASN A 276 2.41 15.05 -15.60
C ASN A 276 1.35 16.08 -16.01
N THR A 277 0.08 15.78 -15.74
CA THR A 277 -1.05 16.64 -16.10
C THR A 277 -1.93 16.93 -14.89
N VAL A 278 -2.54 18.12 -14.88
CA VAL A 278 -3.45 18.56 -13.82
C VAL A 278 -4.71 19.21 -14.41
N THR A 279 -5.86 18.84 -13.87
CA THR A 279 -7.15 19.51 -14.08
C THR A 279 -7.68 20.01 -12.74
N GLY A 280 -8.10 21.28 -12.68
CA GLY A 280 -8.48 21.91 -11.42
C GLY A 280 -7.26 22.32 -10.57
N GLY A 281 -7.48 22.56 -9.27
CA GLY A 281 -6.44 22.99 -8.35
C GLY A 281 -5.80 24.35 -8.67
N ARG A 282 -4.60 24.58 -8.16
CA ARG A 282 -3.79 25.80 -8.35
C ARG A 282 -2.63 25.64 -9.32
N GLY A 283 -2.29 24.41 -9.71
CA GLY A 283 -1.22 24.16 -10.68
C GLY A 283 -0.60 22.77 -10.55
N LEU A 284 0.42 22.52 -11.37
CA LEU A 284 1.10 21.24 -11.41
C LEU A 284 1.98 21.02 -10.18
N THR A 285 2.88 21.95 -9.88
CA THR A 285 3.84 21.80 -8.78
C THR A 285 4.43 23.14 -8.35
N ASN A 286 5.11 23.18 -7.20
CA ASN A 286 5.82 24.31 -6.63
C ASN A 286 7.33 24.33 -6.96
N VAL A 287 7.85 23.31 -7.65
CA VAL A 287 9.26 23.22 -8.08
C VAL A 287 9.43 23.37 -9.59
N GLN A 288 10.68 23.42 -10.06
CA GLN A 288 10.97 23.51 -11.49
C GLN A 288 10.53 22.22 -12.22
N VAL A 289 9.74 22.40 -13.28
CA VAL A 289 9.33 21.30 -14.17
C VAL A 289 10.48 20.93 -15.10
N THR A 290 10.72 19.62 -15.21
CA THR A 290 11.70 19.01 -16.13
C THR A 290 11.01 18.67 -17.45
N PRO A 291 11.52 19.11 -18.62
CA PRO A 291 10.95 18.79 -19.92
C PRO A 291 10.81 17.28 -20.17
#